data_AF-A0A8T4ADE4-F1
#
_entry.id   AF-A0A8T4ADE4-F1
#
_cell.length_a   1.000
_cell.length_b   1.000
_cell.length_c   1.000
_cell.angle_alpha   90.00
_cell.angle_beta   90.00
_cell.angle_gamma   90.00
#
_symmetry.space_group_name_H-M   'P 1'
#
loop_
_entity.id
_entity.type
_entity.pdbx_description
1 polymer ?
#
loop_
_entity_poly.entity_id
_entity_poly.type
_entity_poly.pdbx_seq_one_letter_code
_entity_poly.pdbx_strand_id
1 'polypeptide(L)'
;MKRIVIIAVLGWLSFTQAYAVTGTMHGTLKNETAYFISGNKGLDKVQNRLDLKPELILSDRWEFRGRFLTWYDAAMDLQASNASTLTPSIKNYYRTFSEVKEAYLLYAGDDFDFRLGQQQIVWGKTDGLRLLDIVNPLNMREFLLDDFLDSRTGVVAARLNYYAYLDGHEHEFEFLVIPDAKVTQFAPLGSRWAYQAPLPPQGVAPVIQADNKPNWAVKNTEYGAAWRSNMQGWDVSLNWFYGWKDNPVLDKIFSQGRLLITPRYQQMHTLGGSFSNAFDAIVLRGEVAVNINEAVTTNARIAHTNTWNAALGLDYNQNNWRISPQFFIRYLQQRQTQVLEKRSSGFVSLMLSTDYMNEKLKPEMIMLVNWSDGSSMIRPKIAYEFNDQITTRLGVDLFTGHNTAFFGQFDQNDRIYSELEYSF
;
A
#
# COMPACT_ATOMS: atom_id res chain seq x y z
N MET A 1 -12.04 -10.97 28.43
CA MET A 1 -11.80 -9.52 28.29
C MET A 1 -11.48 -8.91 29.64
N LYS A 2 -10.25 -8.40 29.85
CA LYS A 2 -9.91 -7.60 31.02
C LYS A 2 -9.81 -6.14 30.58
N ARG A 3 -10.81 -5.33 30.94
CA ARG A 3 -10.75 -3.86 30.79
C ARG A 3 -9.67 -3.36 31.74
N ILE A 4 -8.60 -2.77 31.21
CA ILE A 4 -7.63 -2.02 32.01
C ILE A 4 -8.08 -0.57 31.96
N VAL A 5 -8.68 -0.08 33.06
CA VAL A 5 -9.04 1.33 33.22
C VAL A 5 -7.82 2.06 33.78
N ILE A 6 -7.17 2.90 32.98
CA ILE A 6 -6.09 3.77 33.44
C ILE A 6 -6.69 5.15 33.68
N ILE A 7 -6.84 5.55 34.95
CA ILE A 7 -7.26 6.91 35.33
C ILE A 7 -6.00 7.76 35.44
N ALA A 8 -5.75 8.64 34.47
CA ALA A 8 -4.68 9.63 34.55
C ALA A 8 -5.26 10.99 34.98
N VAL A 9 -4.88 11.46 36.17
CA VAL A 9 -5.22 12.81 36.67
C VAL A 9 -4.05 13.73 36.37
N LEU A 10 -4.17 14.56 35.34
CA LEU A 10 -3.23 15.66 35.07
C LEU A 10 -3.75 16.92 35.76
N GLY A 11 -3.09 17.34 36.84
CA GLY A 11 -3.40 18.57 37.55
C GLY A 11 -2.35 19.65 37.30
N TRP A 12 -2.78 20.83 36.84
CA TRP A 12 -2.72 22.08 37.61
C TRP A 12 -3.38 23.25 36.87
N LEU A 13 -4.09 24.09 37.65
CA LEU A 13 -4.80 25.35 37.36
C LEU A 13 -6.28 25.26 36.88
N SER A 14 -7.14 24.95 37.86
CA SER A 14 -8.42 25.63 38.13
C SER A 14 -9.52 25.64 37.05
N PHE A 15 -10.06 24.47 36.72
CA PHE A 15 -11.49 24.18 36.47
C PHE A 15 -11.62 22.65 36.52
N THR A 16 -12.05 22.07 37.65
CA THR A 16 -12.13 20.61 37.80
C THR A 16 -13.45 20.09 37.23
N GLN A 17 -13.49 19.89 35.91
CA GLN A 17 -14.23 18.75 35.37
C GLN A 17 -13.21 17.63 35.18
N ALA A 18 -13.35 16.56 35.96
CA ALA A 18 -12.58 15.35 35.74
C ALA A 18 -13.16 14.65 34.50
N TYR A 19 -12.53 14.85 33.33
CA TYR A 19 -12.86 14.06 32.16
C TYR A 19 -12.22 12.68 32.32
N ALA A 20 -13.05 11.64 32.36
CA ALA A 20 -12.56 10.26 32.40
C ALA A 20 -12.04 9.89 31.01
N VAL A 21 -10.71 9.89 30.83
CA VAL A 21 -10.09 9.34 29.63
C VAL A 21 -10.25 7.82 29.67
N THR A 22 -10.92 7.26 28.67
CA THR A 22 -11.02 5.79 28.52
C THR A 22 -10.08 5.37 27.40
N GLY A 23 -9.24 4.38 27.67
CA GLY A 23 -8.28 3.86 26.70
C GLY A 23 -8.45 2.38 26.44
N THR A 24 -8.31 1.97 25.18
CA THR A 24 -8.17 0.58 24.75
C THR A 24 -6.83 0.42 24.03
N MET A 25 -6.31 -0.79 24.05
CA MET A 25 -5.13 -1.17 23.29
C MET A 25 -5.44 -2.46 22.58
N HIS A 26 -5.41 -2.42 21.26
CA HIS A 26 -5.45 -3.60 20.41
C HIS A 26 -4.05 -3.87 19.86
N GLY A 27 -3.76 -5.11 19.54
CA GLY A 27 -2.49 -5.39 18.90
C GLY A 27 -2.33 -6.83 18.44
N THR A 28 -1.24 -7.04 17.70
CA THR A 28 -0.84 -8.36 17.25
C THR A 28 0.64 -8.60 17.50
N LEU A 29 0.95 -9.83 17.90
CA LEU A 29 2.31 -10.38 17.89
C LEU A 29 2.35 -11.47 16.81
N LYS A 30 3.16 -11.28 15.77
CA LYS A 30 3.29 -12.21 14.65
C LYS A 30 4.72 -12.69 14.54
N ASN A 31 4.92 -14.00 14.42
CA ASN A 31 6.14 -14.57 13.88
C ASN A 31 5.89 -14.99 12.42
N GLU A 32 6.76 -14.56 11.51
CA GLU A 32 6.72 -14.93 10.10
C GLU A 32 8.08 -15.49 9.70
N THR A 33 8.10 -16.74 9.26
CA THR A 33 9.31 -17.41 8.76
C THR A 33 9.13 -17.77 7.30
N ALA A 34 10.06 -17.36 6.46
CA ALA A 34 10.01 -17.59 5.02
C ALA A 34 11.34 -18.13 4.50
N TYR A 35 11.27 -19.06 3.54
CA TYR A 35 12.43 -19.74 2.95
C TYR A 35 12.32 -19.76 1.42
N PHE A 36 13.35 -19.27 0.74
CA PHE A 36 13.44 -19.28 -0.71
C PHE A 36 13.62 -20.70 -1.25
N ILE A 37 12.74 -21.10 -2.16
CA ILE A 37 12.71 -22.41 -2.82
C ILE A 37 13.20 -22.37 -4.27
N SER A 38 13.30 -21.19 -4.88
CA SER A 38 13.95 -20.97 -6.19
C SER A 38 15.19 -20.06 -6.10
N GLY A 39 15.99 -20.04 -7.16
CA GLY A 39 17.29 -19.35 -7.19
C GLY A 39 18.25 -19.83 -6.11
N ASN A 40 18.89 -18.88 -5.42
CA ASN A 40 19.76 -19.18 -4.28
C ASN A 40 18.89 -19.49 -3.06
N LYS A 41 18.82 -20.74 -2.63
CA LYS A 41 17.98 -21.14 -1.49
C LYS A 41 18.55 -20.63 -0.17
N GLY A 42 17.67 -20.24 0.75
CA GLY A 42 18.06 -19.66 2.04
C GLY A 42 16.87 -19.05 2.76
N LEU A 43 17.10 -18.59 3.99
CA LEU A 43 16.07 -17.85 4.72
C LEU A 43 15.79 -16.54 3.98
N ASP A 44 14.53 -16.19 3.84
CA ASP A 44 14.14 -14.83 3.49
C ASP A 44 13.98 -14.03 4.78
N LYS A 45 13.16 -14.57 5.70
CA LYS A 45 12.74 -13.90 6.92
C LYS A 45 12.63 -14.89 8.09
N VAL A 46 12.96 -14.42 9.28
CA VAL A 46 12.57 -14.99 10.57
C VAL A 46 12.16 -13.81 11.45
N GLN A 47 11.00 -13.26 11.13
CA GLN A 47 10.57 -11.95 11.58
C GLN A 47 9.63 -12.06 12.79
N ASN A 48 9.96 -11.35 13.87
CA ASN A 48 9.08 -11.14 15.01
C ASN A 48 8.53 -9.72 14.94
N ARG A 49 7.22 -9.60 14.80
CA ARG A 49 6.50 -8.38 14.51
C ARG A 49 5.49 -8.06 15.60
N LEU A 50 5.45 -6.79 15.99
CA LEU A 50 4.53 -6.23 16.97
C LEU A 50 3.77 -5.06 16.33
N ASP A 51 2.44 -5.14 16.26
CA ASP A 51 1.53 -4.06 15.86
C ASP A 51 0.72 -3.64 17.09
N LEU A 52 0.77 -2.35 17.44
CA LEU A 52 0.07 -1.77 18.59
C LEU A 52 -0.87 -0.67 18.12
N LYS A 53 -2.13 -0.73 18.54
CA LYS A 53 -3.20 0.18 18.13
C LYS A 53 -3.88 0.78 19.38
N PRO A 54 -3.27 1.80 20.01
CA PRO A 54 -3.91 2.51 21.10
C PRO A 54 -5.07 3.37 20.59
N GLU A 55 -6.18 3.35 21.32
CA GLU A 55 -7.31 4.26 21.12
C GLU A 55 -7.65 4.92 22.45
N LEU A 56 -7.81 6.25 22.46
CA LEU A 56 -8.14 7.02 23.65
C LEU A 56 -9.35 7.90 23.36
N ILE A 57 -10.41 7.75 24.15
CA ILE A 57 -11.56 8.67 24.17
C ILE A 57 -11.23 9.76 25.17
N LEU A 58 -11.00 10.98 24.68
CA LEU A 58 -10.57 12.13 25.47
C LEU A 58 -11.76 12.95 25.98
N SER A 59 -12.85 12.99 25.20
CA SER A 59 -14.14 13.58 25.54
C SER A 59 -15.21 13.06 24.58
N ASP A 60 -16.47 13.53 24.71
CA ASP A 60 -17.59 13.15 23.84
C ASP A 60 -17.37 13.43 22.35
N ARG A 61 -16.42 14.31 22.00
CA ARG A 61 -16.12 14.69 20.61
C ARG A 61 -14.67 14.50 20.21
N TRP A 62 -13.79 14.10 21.12
CA TRP A 62 -12.36 14.00 20.84
C TRP A 62 -11.83 12.60 21.08
N GLU A 63 -11.21 12.03 20.06
CA GLU A 63 -10.55 10.73 20.09
C GLU A 63 -9.10 10.86 19.62
N PHE A 64 -8.19 10.10 20.24
CA PHE A 64 -6.87 9.84 19.68
C PHE A 64 -6.82 8.39 19.19
N ARG A 65 -6.28 8.19 17.99
CA ARG A 65 -6.00 6.86 17.43
C ARG A 65 -4.56 6.77 17.00
N GLY A 66 -3.91 5.68 17.38
CA GLY A 66 -2.55 5.37 16.99
C GLY A 66 -2.43 3.98 16.39
N ARG A 67 -1.38 3.79 15.60
CA ARG A 67 -0.92 2.50 15.12
C ARG A 67 0.60 2.53 15.01
N PHE A 68 1.28 1.71 15.79
CA PHE A 68 2.73 1.57 15.79
C PHE A 68 3.11 0.15 15.39
N LEU A 69 3.96 0.04 14.38
CA LEU A 69 4.41 -1.23 13.82
C LEU A 69 5.93 -1.35 13.96
N THR A 70 6.41 -2.42 14.58
CA THR A 70 7.83 -2.73 14.67
C THR A 70 8.11 -4.20 14.46
N TRP A 71 9.29 -4.52 13.95
CA TRP A 71 9.76 -5.89 13.88
C TRP A 71 11.28 -6.01 13.94
N TYR A 72 11.72 -7.22 14.29
CA TYR A 72 13.10 -7.66 14.20
C TYR A 72 13.17 -8.96 13.37
N ASP A 73 14.07 -8.99 12.40
CA ASP A 73 14.27 -10.12 11.49
C ASP A 73 15.58 -10.85 11.78
N ALA A 74 15.47 -12.01 12.43
CA ALA A 74 16.61 -12.83 12.81
C ALA A 74 17.29 -13.51 11.60
N ALA A 75 16.64 -13.60 10.43
CA ALA A 75 17.30 -14.13 9.23
C ALA A 75 18.51 -13.28 8.84
N MET A 76 18.48 -11.97 9.16
CA MET A 76 19.59 -11.05 8.94
C MET A 76 20.76 -11.30 9.90
N ASP A 77 20.62 -12.11 10.94
CA ASP A 77 21.72 -12.49 11.82
C ASP A 77 22.16 -13.94 11.61
N LEU A 78 21.22 -14.82 11.25
CA LEU A 78 21.47 -16.22 10.97
C LEU A 78 22.20 -16.46 9.64
N GLN A 79 21.94 -15.64 8.62
CA GLN A 79 22.55 -15.84 7.30
C GLN A 79 23.91 -15.18 7.20
N ALA A 80 24.87 -15.88 6.59
CA ALA A 80 26.17 -15.31 6.27
C ALA A 80 26.03 -14.14 5.29
N SER A 81 26.81 -13.08 5.51
CA SER A 81 26.86 -11.96 4.58
C SER A 81 27.48 -12.41 3.25
N ASN A 82 27.02 -11.85 2.14
CA ASN A 82 27.59 -12.08 0.82
C ASN A 82 27.82 -10.75 0.07
N ALA A 83 28.49 -10.83 -1.08
CA ALA A 83 28.89 -9.64 -1.84
C ALA A 83 27.76 -9.01 -2.69
N SER A 84 26.59 -9.64 -2.76
CA SER A 84 25.50 -9.23 -3.65
C SER A 84 24.21 -8.91 -2.88
N THR A 85 23.49 -9.94 -2.44
CA THR A 85 22.12 -9.84 -1.92
C THR A 85 22.01 -9.68 -0.42
N LEU A 86 23.08 -9.99 0.34
CA LEU A 86 23.13 -9.92 1.81
C LEU A 86 24.40 -9.20 2.28
N THR A 87 24.66 -8.02 1.72
CA THR A 87 25.73 -7.15 2.22
C THR A 87 25.40 -6.65 3.64
N PRO A 88 26.39 -6.19 4.43
CA PRO A 88 26.12 -5.64 5.76
C PRO A 88 25.08 -4.51 5.77
N SER A 89 25.08 -3.66 4.75
CA SER A 89 24.09 -2.57 4.62
C SER A 89 22.69 -3.08 4.33
N ILE A 90 22.54 -4.05 3.42
CA ILE A 90 21.25 -4.69 3.13
C ILE A 90 20.72 -5.43 4.37
N LYS A 91 21.59 -6.18 5.05
CA LYS A 91 21.22 -6.88 6.29
C LYS A 91 20.74 -5.91 7.36
N ASN A 92 21.49 -4.83 7.60
CA ASN A 92 21.09 -3.81 8.57
C ASN A 92 19.76 -3.12 8.20
N TYR A 93 19.51 -2.92 6.91
CA TYR A 93 18.25 -2.36 6.43
C TYR A 93 17.06 -3.25 6.78
N TYR A 94 17.13 -4.56 6.54
CA TYR A 94 16.02 -5.49 6.81
C TYR A 94 15.92 -5.95 8.28
N ARG A 95 17.02 -5.90 9.05
CA ARG A 95 17.11 -6.45 10.42
C ARG A 95 16.08 -5.87 11.38
N THR A 96 15.83 -4.56 11.31
CA THR A 96 14.91 -3.90 12.23
C THR A 96 14.10 -2.85 11.48
N PHE A 97 12.83 -2.75 11.85
CA PHE A 97 11.95 -1.73 11.34
C PHE A 97 11.06 -1.22 12.46
N SER A 98 10.79 0.07 12.44
CA SER A 98 9.82 0.72 13.31
C SER A 98 9.17 1.85 12.52
N GLU A 99 7.84 1.90 12.54
CA GLU A 99 7.07 2.94 11.89
C GLU A 99 5.82 3.24 12.70
N VAL A 100 5.56 4.53 12.93
CA VAL A 100 4.23 4.99 13.31
C VAL A 100 3.41 4.98 12.03
N LYS A 101 2.46 4.06 11.90
CA LYS A 101 1.55 4.00 10.76
C LYS A 101 0.48 5.08 10.86
N GLU A 102 -0.05 5.27 12.06
CA GLU A 102 -1.07 6.27 12.37
C GLU A 102 -0.81 6.89 13.74
N ALA A 103 -1.10 8.18 13.86
CA ALA A 103 -1.11 8.94 15.11
C ALA A 103 -1.84 10.25 14.81
N TYR A 104 -3.15 10.28 15.07
CA TYR A 104 -3.97 11.46 14.79
C TYR A 104 -4.99 11.71 15.89
N LEU A 105 -5.36 12.98 15.98
CA LEU A 105 -6.47 13.45 16.79
C LEU A 105 -7.69 13.61 15.88
N LEU A 106 -8.82 13.07 16.30
CA LEU A 106 -10.12 13.15 15.64
C LEU A 106 -11.05 14.02 16.50
N TYR A 107 -11.62 15.05 15.89
CA TYR A 107 -12.82 15.72 16.36
C TYR A 107 -14.02 15.14 15.61
N ALA A 108 -14.95 14.51 16.33
CA ALA A 108 -16.21 14.00 15.82
C ALA A 108 -17.32 15.03 16.10
N GLY A 109 -17.73 15.75 15.05
CA GLY A 109 -18.82 16.72 15.11
C GLY A 109 -20.12 16.15 14.56
N ASP A 110 -21.20 16.93 14.68
CA ASP A 110 -22.51 16.47 14.21
C ASP A 110 -22.61 16.51 12.67
N ASP A 111 -22.11 17.58 12.05
CA ASP A 111 -22.14 17.78 10.59
C ASP A 111 -20.76 17.60 9.93
N PHE A 112 -19.69 17.48 10.72
CA PHE A 112 -18.33 17.32 10.19
C PHE A 112 -17.39 16.61 11.15
N ASP A 113 -16.43 15.89 10.58
CA ASP A 113 -15.29 15.34 11.29
C ASP A 113 -14.01 16.03 10.86
N PHE A 114 -13.10 16.25 11.80
CA PHE A 114 -11.78 16.78 11.52
C PHE A 114 -10.69 15.88 12.09
N ARG A 115 -9.73 15.50 11.26
CA ARG A 115 -8.56 14.70 11.66
C ARG A 115 -7.28 15.46 11.40
N LEU A 116 -6.40 15.50 12.39
CA LEU A 116 -5.08 16.09 12.28
C LEU A 116 -4.02 15.12 12.81
N GLY A 117 -3.04 14.81 11.96
CA GLY A 117 -1.91 13.94 12.32
C GLY A 117 -1.58 12.95 11.21
N GLN A 118 -0.78 11.95 11.55
CA GLN A 118 -0.39 10.90 10.61
C GLN A 118 -1.50 9.86 10.45
N GLN A 119 -1.89 9.57 9.21
CA GLN A 119 -3.04 8.70 8.93
C GLN A 119 -2.89 7.96 7.60
N GLN A 120 -3.60 6.84 7.45
CA GLN A 120 -3.82 6.18 6.16
C GLN A 120 -5.19 6.64 5.61
N ILE A 121 -5.22 7.13 4.37
CA ILE A 121 -6.38 7.72 3.70
C ILE A 121 -6.65 6.90 2.43
N VAL A 122 -7.74 6.14 2.44
CA VAL A 122 -8.09 5.21 1.37
C VAL A 122 -9.25 5.76 0.54
N TRP A 123 -9.04 5.86 -0.77
CA TRP A 123 -10.05 6.32 -1.73
C TRP A 123 -10.50 5.24 -2.72
N GLY A 124 -9.69 4.20 -2.92
CA GLY A 124 -10.02 3.07 -3.80
C GLY A 124 -11.02 2.08 -3.17
N LYS A 125 -11.72 1.36 -4.03
CA LYS A 125 -12.71 0.31 -3.74
C LYS A 125 -12.31 -1.09 -4.24
N THR A 126 -11.32 -1.18 -5.12
CA THR A 126 -10.81 -2.42 -5.72
C THR A 126 -9.87 -3.15 -4.77
N ASP A 127 -9.95 -4.49 -4.79
CA ASP A 127 -9.10 -5.37 -3.98
C ASP A 127 -7.95 -5.92 -4.86
N GLY A 128 -6.77 -6.17 -4.30
CA GLY A 128 -5.65 -6.81 -5.04
C GLY A 128 -4.72 -5.89 -5.83
N LEU A 129 -5.20 -4.79 -6.43
CA LEU A 129 -4.37 -3.70 -6.96
C LEU A 129 -5.02 -2.34 -6.71
N ARG A 130 -4.20 -1.30 -6.60
CA ARG A 130 -4.63 0.07 -6.28
C ARG A 130 -4.82 0.87 -7.56
N LEU A 131 -5.95 1.59 -7.68
CA LEU A 131 -6.15 2.59 -8.73
C LEU A 131 -6.41 3.99 -8.17
N LEU A 132 -7.49 4.21 -7.41
CA LEU A 132 -7.76 5.50 -6.74
C LEU A 132 -7.17 5.62 -5.35
N ASP A 133 -6.63 4.54 -4.80
CA ASP A 133 -5.85 4.57 -3.58
C ASP A 133 -4.45 5.14 -3.87
N ILE A 134 -4.38 6.47 -4.01
CA ILE A 134 -3.21 7.24 -4.48
C ILE A 134 -2.65 8.21 -3.42
N VAL A 135 -3.34 8.38 -2.30
CA VAL A 135 -2.96 9.36 -1.27
C VAL A 135 -1.80 8.85 -0.42
N ASN A 136 -1.76 7.54 -0.16
CA ASN A 136 -0.67 6.92 0.58
C ASN A 136 0.36 6.29 -0.36
N PRO A 137 1.64 6.67 -0.25
CA PRO A 137 2.72 5.92 -0.90
C PRO A 137 2.86 4.51 -0.32
N LEU A 138 3.52 3.63 -1.08
CA LEU A 138 3.72 2.24 -0.66
C LEU A 138 5.09 2.00 -0.03
N ASN A 139 5.13 1.07 0.91
CA ASN A 139 6.29 0.33 1.31
C ASN A 139 6.34 -0.93 0.45
N MET A 140 7.32 -0.98 -0.45
CA MET A 140 7.56 -2.07 -1.40
C MET A 140 8.93 -2.70 -1.17
N ARG A 141 9.35 -2.78 0.09
CA ARG A 141 10.63 -3.39 0.51
C ARG A 141 10.69 -4.89 0.21
N GLU A 142 9.53 -5.51 0.11
CA GLU A 142 9.32 -6.91 -0.26
C GLU A 142 8.33 -6.98 -1.43
N PHE A 143 8.50 -6.08 -2.41
CA PHE A 143 7.65 -5.98 -3.59
C PHE A 143 6.16 -5.77 -3.24
N LEU A 144 5.27 -6.69 -3.60
CA LEU A 144 3.81 -6.64 -3.38
C LEU A 144 3.36 -7.75 -2.41
N LEU A 145 4.25 -8.19 -1.52
CA LEU A 145 3.99 -9.33 -0.64
C LEU A 145 3.28 -8.96 0.66
N ASP A 146 3.47 -7.72 1.14
CA ASP A 146 2.72 -7.19 2.27
C ASP A 146 1.26 -6.92 1.90
N ASP A 147 0.35 -7.14 2.86
CA ASP A 147 -1.05 -6.75 2.71
C ASP A 147 -1.20 -5.21 2.65
N PHE A 148 -2.26 -4.72 1.99
CA PHE A 148 -2.43 -3.28 1.74
C PHE A 148 -2.38 -2.38 2.98
N LEU A 149 -2.92 -2.86 4.11
CA LEU A 149 -2.89 -2.09 5.36
C LEU A 149 -1.46 -1.86 5.86
N ASP A 150 -0.55 -2.78 5.59
CA ASP A 150 0.84 -2.72 6.02
C ASP A 150 1.73 -2.06 4.98
N SER A 151 1.43 -2.27 3.70
CA SER A 151 2.15 -1.65 2.61
C SER A 151 1.88 -0.14 2.54
N ARG A 152 0.76 0.38 3.03
CA ARG A 152 0.51 1.83 3.03
C ARG A 152 1.43 2.56 4.02
N THR A 153 2.05 3.63 3.55
CA THR A 153 2.79 4.58 4.38
C THR A 153 1.84 5.68 4.84
N GLY A 154 1.73 5.88 6.16
CA GLY A 154 0.90 6.95 6.70
C GLY A 154 1.47 8.33 6.36
N VAL A 155 0.60 9.29 6.08
CA VAL A 155 0.97 10.67 5.74
C VAL A 155 0.44 11.63 6.80
N VAL A 156 1.20 12.68 7.12
CA VAL A 156 0.72 13.73 8.02
C VAL A 156 -0.23 14.62 7.24
N ALA A 157 -1.49 14.67 7.67
CA ALA A 157 -2.53 15.39 6.96
C ALA A 157 -3.47 16.12 7.93
N ALA A 158 -4.01 17.25 7.46
CA ALA A 158 -5.26 17.80 7.94
C ALA A 158 -6.38 17.31 6.99
N ARG A 159 -7.41 16.71 7.57
CA ARG A 159 -8.53 16.10 6.84
C ARG A 159 -9.84 16.58 7.42
N LEU A 160 -10.71 17.13 6.59
CA LEU A 160 -12.06 17.57 6.94
C LEU A 160 -13.06 16.77 6.13
N ASN A 161 -14.01 16.12 6.79
CA ASN A 161 -15.14 15.45 6.18
C ASN A 161 -16.41 16.19 6.61
N TYR A 162 -17.17 16.73 5.66
CA TYR A 162 -18.43 17.42 5.89
C TYR A 162 -19.58 16.58 5.34
N TYR A 163 -20.63 16.42 6.13
CA TYR A 163 -21.78 15.59 5.81
C TYR A 163 -23.00 16.47 5.56
N ALA A 164 -23.73 16.20 4.48
CA ALA A 164 -24.94 16.90 4.13
C ALA A 164 -26.02 15.93 3.64
N TYR A 165 -27.26 16.17 4.05
CA TYR A 165 -28.41 15.43 3.55
C TYR A 165 -29.12 16.25 2.46
N LEU A 166 -29.01 15.83 1.20
CA LEU A 166 -29.55 16.55 0.03
C LEU A 166 -30.34 15.55 -0.83
N ASP A 167 -31.49 15.98 -1.36
CA ASP A 167 -32.34 15.18 -2.24
C ASP A 167 -32.67 13.76 -1.74
N GLY A 168 -32.73 13.57 -0.41
CA GLY A 168 -33.02 12.27 0.19
C GLY A 168 -31.81 11.33 0.33
N HIS A 169 -30.60 11.83 0.11
CA HIS A 169 -29.36 11.07 0.15
C HIS A 169 -28.32 11.75 1.06
N GLU A 170 -27.47 10.93 1.70
CA GLU A 170 -26.31 11.42 2.41
C GLU A 170 -25.17 11.71 1.42
N HIS A 171 -24.51 12.84 1.62
CA HIS A 171 -23.35 13.28 0.87
C HIS A 171 -22.20 13.57 1.82
N GLU A 172 -21.03 13.05 1.49
CA GLU A 172 -19.78 13.31 2.17
C GLU A 172 -18.86 14.12 1.26
N PHE A 173 -18.38 15.25 1.76
CA PHE A 173 -17.36 16.08 1.12
C PHE A 173 -16.09 16.04 1.94
N GLU A 174 -15.00 15.58 1.34
CA GLU A 174 -13.72 15.41 1.99
C GLU A 174 -12.68 16.37 1.40
N PHE A 175 -11.90 17.00 2.27
CA PHE A 175 -10.81 17.90 1.91
C PHE A 175 -9.54 17.53 2.65
N LEU A 176 -8.42 17.46 1.92
CA LEU A 176 -7.12 17.03 2.43
C LEU A 176 -6.06 18.10 2.17
N VAL A 177 -5.20 18.32 3.17
CA VAL A 177 -3.95 19.07 3.05
C VAL A 177 -2.81 18.25 3.64
N ILE A 178 -1.79 17.95 2.84
CA ILE A 178 -0.68 17.06 3.20
C ILE A 178 0.64 17.83 3.04
N PRO A 179 1.19 18.44 4.11
CA PRO A 179 2.43 19.24 4.02
C PRO A 179 3.71 18.40 3.85
N ASP A 180 3.64 17.09 4.11
CA ASP A 180 4.75 16.14 4.03
C ASP A 180 4.47 15.09 2.96
N ALA A 181 4.73 15.46 1.70
CA ALA A 181 4.67 14.51 0.60
C ALA A 181 5.73 13.42 0.82
N LYS A 182 5.28 12.17 0.85
CA LYS A 182 6.14 10.98 0.93
C LYS A 182 6.20 10.30 -0.44
N VAL A 183 7.10 9.34 -0.58
CA VAL A 183 7.29 8.58 -1.82
C VAL A 183 7.37 7.09 -1.51
N THR A 184 7.18 6.26 -2.54
CA THR A 184 7.28 4.80 -2.39
C THR A 184 8.66 4.40 -1.87
N GLN A 185 8.68 3.56 -0.84
CA GLN A 185 9.89 2.97 -0.30
C GLN A 185 10.19 1.65 -1.01
N PHE A 186 11.20 1.65 -1.89
CA PHE A 186 11.65 0.44 -2.57
C PHE A 186 12.67 -0.35 -1.75
N ALA A 187 12.81 -1.62 -2.09
CA ALA A 187 13.90 -2.47 -1.64
C ALA A 187 15.28 -1.87 -2.01
N PRO A 188 16.33 -2.03 -1.17
CA PRO A 188 17.66 -1.54 -1.47
C PRO A 188 18.22 -2.20 -2.73
N LEU A 189 18.92 -1.43 -3.56
CA LEU A 189 19.59 -1.97 -4.75
C LEU A 189 20.49 -3.15 -4.39
N GLY A 190 20.41 -4.21 -5.21
CA GLY A 190 21.17 -5.45 -5.02
C GLY A 190 20.54 -6.45 -4.05
N SER A 191 19.57 -6.03 -3.22
CA SER A 191 18.77 -6.99 -2.43
C SER A 191 17.91 -7.87 -3.35
N ARG A 192 17.42 -9.00 -2.81
CA ARG A 192 16.61 -9.93 -3.62
C ARG A 192 15.31 -9.32 -4.12
N TRP A 193 14.70 -8.44 -3.32
CA TRP A 193 13.46 -7.75 -3.67
C TRP A 193 13.70 -6.44 -4.45
N ALA A 194 14.95 -6.13 -4.81
CA ALA A 194 15.26 -4.96 -5.63
C ALA A 194 14.71 -5.13 -7.05
N TYR A 195 14.04 -4.10 -7.55
CA TYR A 195 13.75 -4.00 -8.97
C TYR A 195 15.05 -4.02 -9.77
N GLN A 196 15.04 -4.72 -10.90
CA GLN A 196 16.19 -4.73 -11.79
C GLN A 196 16.46 -3.33 -12.33
N ALA A 197 17.71 -2.89 -12.22
CA ALA A 197 18.14 -1.65 -12.82
C ALA A 197 18.04 -1.75 -14.36
N PRO A 198 17.72 -0.66 -15.08
CA PRO A 198 17.74 -0.67 -16.53
C PRO A 198 19.09 -1.17 -17.07
N LEU A 199 19.05 -2.14 -17.98
CA LEU A 199 20.27 -2.66 -18.60
C LEU A 199 20.92 -1.52 -19.43
N PRO A 200 22.19 -1.17 -19.12
CA PRO A 200 22.90 -0.17 -19.90
C PRO A 200 23.27 -0.73 -21.28
N PRO A 201 23.52 0.13 -22.29
CA PRO A 201 24.15 -0.30 -23.53
C PRO A 201 25.50 -0.99 -23.28
N GLN A 202 25.90 -1.90 -24.17
CA GLN A 202 27.18 -2.60 -24.04
C GLN A 202 28.36 -1.61 -23.90
N GLY A 203 29.24 -1.89 -22.94
CA GLY A 203 30.41 -1.06 -22.64
C GLY A 203 30.13 0.20 -21.82
N VAL A 204 28.88 0.43 -21.40
CA VAL A 204 28.48 1.60 -20.58
C VAL A 204 28.17 1.17 -19.16
N ALA A 205 28.83 1.79 -18.18
CA ALA A 205 28.49 1.58 -16.77
C ALA A 205 27.32 2.48 -16.35
N PRO A 206 26.25 1.94 -15.72
CA PRO A 206 25.17 2.75 -15.18
C PRO A 206 25.60 3.32 -13.83
N VAL A 207 25.29 4.59 -13.58
CA VAL A 207 25.52 5.26 -12.30
C VAL A 207 24.18 5.82 -11.83
N ILE A 208 23.63 5.20 -10.78
CA ILE A 208 22.39 5.67 -10.16
C ILE A 208 22.76 6.78 -9.18
N GLN A 209 22.23 7.97 -9.42
CA GLN A 209 22.40 9.13 -8.56
C GLN A 209 21.41 9.12 -7.40
N ALA A 210 21.74 9.87 -6.35
CA ALA A 210 20.79 10.13 -5.26
C ALA A 210 19.51 10.75 -5.83
N ASP A 211 18.38 10.32 -5.29
CA ASP A 211 17.09 10.86 -5.68
C ASP A 211 16.82 12.20 -4.98
N ASN A 212 15.91 12.99 -5.56
CA ASN A 212 15.47 14.25 -4.97
C ASN A 212 14.02 14.10 -4.51
N LYS A 213 13.83 13.47 -3.35
CA LYS A 213 12.52 13.25 -2.74
C LYS A 213 11.92 14.58 -2.27
N PRO A 214 10.60 14.76 -2.35
CA PRO A 214 9.95 15.83 -1.62
C PRO A 214 10.21 15.68 -0.10
N ASN A 215 10.13 16.81 0.60
CA ASN A 215 10.30 16.92 2.05
C ASN A 215 9.25 17.86 2.64
N TRP A 216 9.21 17.98 3.97
CA TRP A 216 8.34 18.92 4.66
C TRP A 216 8.62 20.38 4.26
N ALA A 217 7.88 20.88 3.28
CA ALA A 217 8.01 22.24 2.77
C ALA A 217 6.71 22.66 2.07
N VAL A 218 6.34 23.94 2.19
CA VAL A 218 5.09 24.49 1.61
C VAL A 218 4.96 24.22 0.10
N LYS A 219 6.07 24.23 -0.64
CA LYS A 219 6.09 23.94 -2.09
C LYS A 219 5.77 22.47 -2.44
N ASN A 220 5.92 21.57 -1.46
CA ASN A 220 5.70 20.14 -1.64
C ASN A 220 4.32 19.71 -1.09
N THR A 221 3.52 20.64 -0.56
CA THR A 221 2.19 20.34 -0.03
C THR A 221 1.27 19.77 -1.12
N GLU A 222 0.58 18.69 -0.77
CA GLU A 222 -0.42 18.04 -1.62
C GLU A 222 -1.82 18.39 -1.14
N TYR A 223 -2.77 18.39 -2.07
CA TYR A 223 -4.17 18.74 -1.82
C TYR A 223 -5.08 17.67 -2.40
N GLY A 224 -6.14 17.35 -1.68
CA GLY A 224 -7.16 16.41 -2.11
C GLY A 224 -8.56 16.94 -1.86
N ALA A 225 -9.48 16.63 -2.77
CA ALA A 225 -10.90 16.78 -2.55
C ALA A 225 -11.63 15.53 -3.03
N ALA A 226 -12.60 15.04 -2.27
CA ALA A 226 -13.44 13.94 -2.70
C ALA A 226 -14.90 14.20 -2.33
N TRP A 227 -15.80 13.65 -3.13
CA TRP A 227 -17.23 13.61 -2.88
C TRP A 227 -17.68 12.15 -2.92
N ARG A 228 -18.53 11.74 -1.98
CA ARG A 228 -19.12 10.40 -1.91
C ARG A 228 -20.61 10.50 -1.59
N SER A 229 -21.38 9.56 -2.11
CA SER A 229 -22.80 9.44 -1.78
C SER A 229 -23.29 8.03 -2.09
N ASN A 230 -24.32 7.57 -1.36
CA ASN A 230 -25.08 6.38 -1.71
C ASN A 230 -26.43 6.81 -2.33
N MET A 231 -26.59 6.52 -3.61
CA MET A 231 -27.77 6.87 -4.41
C MET A 231 -28.41 5.62 -4.97
N GLN A 232 -29.59 5.27 -4.47
CA GLN A 232 -30.37 4.12 -4.98
C GLN A 232 -29.56 2.80 -4.97
N GLY A 233 -28.81 2.56 -3.89
CA GLY A 233 -27.96 1.38 -3.73
C GLY A 233 -26.58 1.48 -4.39
N TRP A 234 -26.32 2.52 -5.19
CA TRP A 234 -25.00 2.78 -5.75
C TRP A 234 -24.19 3.67 -4.84
N ASP A 235 -23.05 3.17 -4.37
CA ASP A 235 -22.04 4.00 -3.75
C ASP A 235 -21.17 4.63 -4.84
N VAL A 236 -21.23 5.94 -5.00
CA VAL A 236 -20.47 6.67 -6.02
C VAL A 236 -19.46 7.64 -5.40
N SER A 237 -18.36 7.89 -6.09
CA SER A 237 -17.40 8.92 -5.70
C SER A 237 -16.84 9.71 -6.87
N LEU A 238 -16.45 10.95 -6.58
CA LEU A 238 -15.60 11.78 -7.43
C LEU A 238 -14.42 12.28 -6.60
N ASN A 239 -13.23 12.29 -7.19
CA ASN A 239 -11.99 12.52 -6.47
C ASN A 239 -11.08 13.43 -7.32
N TRP A 240 -10.41 14.38 -6.66
CA TRP A 240 -9.34 15.18 -7.23
C TRP A 240 -8.15 15.17 -6.27
N PHE A 241 -6.96 14.91 -6.80
CA PHE A 241 -5.71 14.95 -6.04
C PHE A 241 -4.67 15.73 -6.82
N TYR A 242 -4.03 16.70 -6.17
CA TYR A 242 -2.81 17.33 -6.65
C TYR A 242 -1.67 16.93 -5.71
N GLY A 243 -0.74 16.13 -6.23
CA GLY A 243 0.35 15.57 -5.44
C GLY A 243 1.48 15.07 -6.31
N TRP A 244 2.49 14.48 -5.67
CA TRP A 244 3.64 13.88 -6.32
C TRP A 244 3.29 12.50 -6.84
N LYS A 245 3.90 12.13 -7.97
CA LYS A 245 3.94 10.74 -8.38
C LYS A 245 4.85 9.97 -7.43
N ASP A 246 4.28 9.09 -6.61
CA ASP A 246 5.01 8.34 -5.57
C ASP A 246 6.20 7.51 -6.07
N ASN A 247 6.09 7.01 -7.31
CA ASN A 247 7.15 6.25 -7.97
C ASN A 247 8.00 7.19 -8.85
N PRO A 248 9.34 7.14 -8.72
CA PRO A 248 10.18 8.04 -9.48
C PRO A 248 10.15 7.71 -10.98
N VAL A 249 10.31 8.75 -11.80
CA VAL A 249 10.70 8.60 -13.20
C VAL A 249 12.22 8.71 -13.32
N LEU A 250 12.80 7.98 -14.27
CA LEU A 250 14.24 7.93 -14.43
C LEU A 250 14.66 8.94 -15.52
N ASP A 251 15.37 10.00 -15.12
CA ASP A 251 16.06 10.89 -16.06
C ASP A 251 17.41 10.24 -16.43
N LYS A 252 17.64 10.03 -17.72
CA LYS A 252 18.81 9.31 -18.22
C LYS A 252 19.67 10.23 -19.07
N ILE A 253 20.92 10.40 -18.67
CA ILE A 253 21.89 11.25 -19.36
C ILE A 253 23.13 10.42 -19.69
N PHE A 254 23.49 10.36 -20.96
CA PHE A 254 24.78 9.82 -21.37
C PHE A 254 25.85 10.91 -21.24
N SER A 255 26.88 10.66 -20.43
CA SER A 255 27.99 11.59 -20.22
C SER A 255 29.27 10.82 -19.96
N GLN A 256 30.35 11.16 -20.68
CA GLN A 256 31.70 10.61 -20.48
C GLN A 256 31.76 9.06 -20.44
N GLY A 257 31.03 8.38 -21.34
CA GLY A 257 31.00 6.92 -21.39
C GLY A 257 30.22 6.24 -20.25
N ARG A 258 29.45 7.02 -19.48
CA ARG A 258 28.59 6.54 -18.39
C ARG A 258 27.14 6.91 -18.66
N LEU A 259 26.23 6.05 -18.20
CA LEU A 259 24.80 6.34 -18.18
C LEU A 259 24.44 6.83 -16.77
N LEU A 260 24.25 8.14 -16.62
CA LEU A 260 23.76 8.72 -15.37
C LEU A 260 22.24 8.53 -15.31
N ILE A 261 21.76 7.92 -14.23
CA ILE A 261 20.33 7.69 -13.98
C ILE A 261 19.97 8.46 -12.71
N THR A 262 19.13 9.49 -12.84
CA THR A 262 18.63 10.28 -11.72
C THR A 262 17.15 9.98 -11.50
N PRO A 263 16.75 9.36 -10.38
CA PRO A 263 15.34 9.25 -10.03
C PRO A 263 14.77 10.63 -9.69
N ARG A 264 13.67 11.01 -10.35
CA ARG A 264 12.97 12.28 -10.17
C ARG A 264 11.51 12.02 -9.83
N TYR A 265 11.00 12.77 -8.87
CA TYR A 265 9.57 12.83 -8.55
C TYR A 265 8.99 14.06 -9.23
N GLN A 266 7.74 13.99 -9.67
CA GLN A 266 7.05 15.06 -10.40
C GLN A 266 5.62 15.17 -9.90
N GLN A 267 5.11 16.40 -9.84
CA GLN A 267 3.73 16.67 -9.45
C GLN A 267 2.78 16.45 -10.64
N MET A 268 1.57 16.02 -10.34
CA MET A 268 0.50 15.84 -11.32
C MET A 268 -0.87 16.07 -10.68
N HIS A 269 -1.88 16.28 -11.52
CA HIS A 269 -3.27 16.24 -11.07
C HIS A 269 -3.88 14.89 -11.43
N THR A 270 -4.61 14.29 -10.50
CA THR A 270 -5.40 13.09 -10.73
C THR A 270 -6.86 13.42 -10.52
N LEU A 271 -7.68 13.17 -11.54
CA LEU A 271 -9.14 13.21 -11.45
C LEU A 271 -9.65 11.78 -11.51
N GLY A 272 -10.59 11.42 -10.66
CA GLY A 272 -11.09 10.07 -10.63
C GLY A 272 -12.50 9.94 -10.09
N GLY A 273 -13.03 8.73 -10.18
CA GLY A 273 -14.31 8.39 -9.62
C GLY A 273 -14.49 6.88 -9.53
N SER A 274 -15.32 6.47 -8.57
CA SER A 274 -15.62 5.07 -8.34
C SER A 274 -17.12 4.83 -8.25
N PHE A 275 -17.52 3.59 -8.48
CA PHE A 275 -18.88 3.14 -8.23
C PHE A 275 -18.89 1.72 -7.67
N SER A 276 -19.88 1.38 -6.85
CA SER A 276 -20.16 0.00 -6.46
C SER A 276 -21.64 -0.21 -6.17
N ASN A 277 -22.14 -1.42 -6.41
CA ASN A 277 -23.48 -1.85 -6.03
C ASN A 277 -23.52 -3.38 -5.85
N ALA A 278 -24.42 -3.85 -4.99
CA ALA A 278 -24.64 -5.26 -4.70
C ALA A 278 -25.95 -5.75 -5.34
N PHE A 279 -25.86 -6.89 -6.02
CA PHE A 279 -26.93 -7.63 -6.68
C PHE A 279 -26.95 -9.05 -6.13
N ASP A 280 -27.64 -9.24 -5.01
CA ASP A 280 -27.65 -10.49 -4.24
C ASP A 280 -26.23 -10.99 -3.90
N ALA A 281 -25.81 -12.11 -4.49
CA ALA A 281 -24.50 -12.72 -4.27
C ALA A 281 -23.36 -11.99 -5.01
N ILE A 282 -23.66 -11.03 -5.88
CA ILE A 282 -22.66 -10.37 -6.74
C ILE A 282 -22.51 -8.90 -6.35
N VAL A 283 -21.29 -8.44 -6.08
CA VAL A 283 -20.97 -7.02 -5.95
C VAL A 283 -20.18 -6.57 -7.16
N LEU A 284 -20.67 -5.55 -7.86
CA LEU A 284 -19.96 -4.89 -8.95
C LEU A 284 -19.19 -3.68 -8.40
N ARG A 285 -17.94 -3.53 -8.80
CA ARG A 285 -17.10 -2.37 -8.45
C ARG A 285 -16.38 -1.85 -9.68
N GLY A 286 -16.25 -0.53 -9.81
CA GLY A 286 -15.49 0.11 -10.87
C GLY A 286 -14.79 1.36 -10.40
N GLU A 287 -13.63 1.64 -11.00
CA GLU A 287 -12.86 2.86 -10.77
C GLU A 287 -12.28 3.39 -12.09
N VAL A 288 -12.24 4.71 -12.23
CA VAL A 288 -11.56 5.39 -13.35
C VAL A 288 -10.74 6.54 -12.79
N ALA A 289 -9.52 6.72 -13.31
CA ALA A 289 -8.64 7.82 -12.97
C ALA A 289 -7.89 8.36 -14.18
N VAL A 290 -7.81 9.68 -14.30
CA VAL A 290 -7.02 10.39 -15.30
C VAL A 290 -5.91 11.17 -14.60
N ASN A 291 -4.66 10.81 -14.89
CA ASN A 291 -3.51 11.59 -14.45
C ASN A 291 -3.16 12.59 -15.54
N ILE A 292 -3.23 13.88 -15.21
CA ILE A 292 -2.95 14.99 -16.12
C ILE A 292 -1.48 15.40 -15.95
N ASN A 293 -0.77 15.51 -17.07
CA ASN A 293 0.65 15.88 -17.10
C ASN A 293 1.55 14.92 -16.30
N GLU A 294 1.19 13.64 -16.27
CA GLU A 294 2.00 12.61 -15.61
C GLU A 294 3.36 12.48 -16.29
N ALA A 295 4.42 12.50 -15.47
CA ALA A 295 5.78 12.23 -15.92
C ALA A 295 5.97 10.74 -16.23
N VAL A 296 6.63 10.44 -17.34
CA VAL A 296 6.94 9.07 -17.79
C VAL A 296 8.41 8.94 -18.18
N THR A 297 8.96 7.74 -17.98
CA THR A 297 10.36 7.43 -18.30
C THR A 297 10.52 7.17 -19.80
N THR A 298 11.55 7.77 -20.41
CA THR A 298 11.95 7.51 -21.81
C THR A 298 13.36 6.91 -21.88
N ASN A 299 13.88 6.73 -23.09
CA ASN A 299 15.28 6.36 -23.32
C ASN A 299 16.29 7.47 -22.96
N ALA A 300 15.85 8.72 -22.81
CA ALA A 300 16.70 9.86 -22.48
C ALA A 300 16.06 10.71 -21.38
N ARG A 301 15.38 11.80 -21.75
CA ARG A 301 14.78 12.76 -20.81
C ARG A 301 13.37 12.36 -20.40
N ILE A 302 12.92 12.87 -19.27
CA ILE A 302 11.54 12.71 -18.82
C ILE A 302 10.58 13.33 -19.85
N ALA A 303 9.49 12.62 -20.13
CA ALA A 303 8.38 13.10 -20.93
C ALA A 303 7.13 13.27 -20.06
N HIS A 304 6.15 14.03 -20.55
CA HIS A 304 4.85 14.18 -19.89
C HIS A 304 3.72 13.76 -20.83
N THR A 305 2.71 13.10 -20.27
CA THR A 305 1.51 12.64 -20.97
C THR A 305 0.32 12.61 -20.02
N ASN A 306 -0.88 12.50 -20.58
CA ASN A 306 -2.05 12.16 -19.77
C ASN A 306 -2.22 10.65 -19.78
N THR A 307 -2.56 10.06 -18.63
CA THR A 307 -2.82 8.62 -18.54
C THR A 307 -4.24 8.38 -18.06
N TRP A 308 -4.88 7.38 -18.68
CA TRP A 308 -6.21 6.93 -18.35
C TRP A 308 -6.08 5.56 -17.70
N ASN A 309 -6.60 5.41 -16.50
CA ASN A 309 -6.55 4.20 -15.71
C ASN A 309 -8.00 3.80 -15.44
N ALA A 310 -8.32 2.52 -15.59
CA ALA A 310 -9.62 1.99 -15.22
C ALA A 310 -9.48 0.61 -14.58
N ALA A 311 -10.39 0.30 -13.66
CA ALA A 311 -10.53 -0.99 -13.03
C ALA A 311 -12.00 -1.42 -12.98
N LEU A 312 -12.25 -2.71 -13.15
CA LEU A 312 -13.56 -3.32 -13.03
C LEU A 312 -13.42 -4.63 -12.26
N GLY A 313 -14.22 -4.80 -11.22
CA GLY A 313 -14.22 -5.98 -10.36
C GLY A 313 -15.62 -6.52 -10.11
N LEU A 314 -15.70 -7.84 -9.95
CA LEU A 314 -16.90 -8.55 -9.53
C LEU A 314 -16.56 -9.37 -8.31
N ASP A 315 -17.33 -9.26 -7.22
CA ASP A 315 -17.22 -10.18 -6.07
C ASP A 315 -18.43 -11.09 -6.06
N TYR A 316 -18.24 -12.39 -6.25
CA TYR A 316 -19.27 -13.39 -6.02
C TYR A 316 -19.08 -14.03 -4.65
N ASN A 317 -20.10 -13.96 -3.80
CA ASN A 317 -20.11 -14.53 -2.45
C ASN A 317 -21.33 -15.43 -2.26
N GLN A 318 -21.12 -16.75 -2.23
CA GLN A 318 -22.20 -17.72 -2.03
C GLN A 318 -21.62 -19.05 -1.50
N ASN A 319 -22.33 -19.71 -0.58
CA ASN A 319 -21.97 -21.03 -0.05
C ASN A 319 -20.51 -21.10 0.46
N ASN A 320 -20.09 -20.11 1.24
CA ASN A 320 -18.73 -19.96 1.77
C ASN A 320 -17.64 -19.75 0.70
N TRP A 321 -17.99 -19.58 -0.57
CA TRP A 321 -17.03 -19.24 -1.62
C TRP A 321 -17.07 -17.74 -1.87
N ARG A 322 -15.88 -17.14 -1.90
CA ARG A 322 -15.64 -15.79 -2.42
C ARG A 322 -14.74 -15.88 -3.64
N ILE A 323 -15.24 -15.39 -4.77
CA ILE A 323 -14.56 -15.36 -6.06
C ILE A 323 -14.54 -13.90 -6.53
N SER A 324 -13.36 -13.30 -6.64
CA SER A 324 -13.21 -11.89 -6.98
C SER A 324 -12.26 -11.69 -8.17
N PRO A 325 -12.74 -11.85 -9.42
CA PRO A 325 -11.99 -11.45 -10.61
C PRO A 325 -12.00 -9.93 -10.78
N GLN A 326 -10.87 -9.37 -11.18
CA GLN A 326 -10.74 -7.94 -11.47
C GLN A 326 -9.84 -7.71 -12.69
N PHE A 327 -10.17 -6.68 -13.45
CA PHE A 327 -9.42 -6.24 -14.62
C PHE A 327 -8.96 -4.80 -14.42
N PHE A 328 -7.67 -4.56 -14.65
CA PHE A 328 -7.03 -3.26 -14.58
C PHE A 328 -6.42 -2.92 -15.94
N ILE A 329 -6.64 -1.70 -16.38
CA ILE A 329 -6.02 -1.14 -17.58
C ILE A 329 -5.48 0.25 -17.30
N ARG A 330 -4.32 0.50 -17.88
CA ARG A 330 -3.66 1.79 -17.97
C ARG A 330 -3.39 2.07 -19.44
N TYR A 331 -3.71 3.28 -19.86
CA TYR A 331 -3.57 3.74 -21.22
C TYR A 331 -2.88 5.11 -21.25
N LEU A 332 -1.75 5.18 -21.93
CA LEU A 332 -0.98 6.41 -22.11
C LEU A 332 -1.48 7.14 -23.36
N GLN A 333 -1.92 8.39 -23.19
CA GLN A 333 -2.36 9.24 -24.29
C GLN A 333 -1.13 9.72 -25.07
N GLN A 334 -0.69 8.92 -26.04
CA GLN A 334 0.55 9.12 -26.79
C GLN A 334 0.64 10.52 -27.43
N ARG A 335 1.65 11.28 -27.00
CA ARG A 335 2.21 12.43 -27.73
C ARG A 335 3.66 12.21 -28.17
N GLN A 336 4.35 11.18 -27.67
CA GLN A 336 5.80 11.02 -27.84
C GLN A 336 6.22 9.57 -28.13
N THR A 337 7.19 9.38 -29.03
CA THR A 337 7.60 8.09 -29.60
C THR A 337 8.67 7.34 -28.80
N GLN A 338 9.21 7.91 -27.72
CA GLN A 338 10.37 7.36 -26.98
C GLN A 338 10.04 6.84 -25.57
N VAL A 339 8.77 6.77 -25.19
CA VAL A 339 8.34 6.27 -23.87
C VAL A 339 8.64 4.77 -23.75
N LEU A 340 9.23 4.36 -22.62
CA LEU A 340 9.59 2.96 -22.36
C LEU A 340 8.39 2.08 -21.96
N GLU A 341 7.38 2.71 -21.35
CA GLU A 341 6.13 2.05 -21.01
C GLU A 341 5.30 1.75 -22.26
N LYS A 342 4.65 0.59 -22.29
CA LYS A 342 3.70 0.24 -23.36
C LYS A 342 2.52 1.23 -23.33
N ARG A 343 1.98 1.56 -24.51
CA ARG A 343 0.83 2.47 -24.64
C ARG A 343 -0.39 1.98 -23.85
N SER A 344 -0.60 0.66 -23.84
CA SER A 344 -1.61 0.03 -23.01
C SER A 344 -0.95 -1.08 -22.22
N SER A 345 -1.22 -1.10 -20.92
CA SER A 345 -0.74 -2.10 -19.98
C SER A 345 -1.77 -2.32 -18.89
N GLY A 346 -1.62 -3.38 -18.10
CA GLY A 346 -2.52 -3.64 -17.00
C GLY A 346 -2.40 -5.04 -16.45
N PHE A 347 -3.37 -5.39 -15.61
CA PHE A 347 -3.37 -6.63 -14.86
C PHE A 347 -4.75 -7.28 -14.87
N VAL A 348 -4.77 -8.61 -14.77
CA VAL A 348 -5.92 -9.38 -14.33
C VAL A 348 -5.60 -9.88 -12.93
N SER A 349 -6.55 -9.74 -12.01
CA SER A 349 -6.48 -10.29 -10.66
C SER A 349 -7.57 -11.34 -10.48
N LEU A 350 -7.28 -12.40 -9.73
CA LEU A 350 -8.27 -13.34 -9.24
C LEU A 350 -7.97 -13.65 -7.78
N MET A 351 -8.93 -13.38 -6.90
CA MET A 351 -8.91 -13.89 -5.53
C MET A 351 -9.97 -14.98 -5.37
N LEU A 352 -9.55 -16.13 -4.86
CA LEU A 352 -10.43 -17.23 -4.47
C LEU A 352 -10.23 -17.47 -2.98
N SER A 353 -11.32 -17.56 -2.22
CA SER A 353 -11.26 -17.94 -0.81
C SER A 353 -12.50 -18.73 -0.41
N THR A 354 -12.32 -19.59 0.57
CA THR A 354 -13.42 -20.32 1.20
C THR A 354 -13.06 -20.69 2.63
N ASP A 355 -14.03 -21.19 3.37
CA ASP A 355 -13.86 -21.63 4.75
C ASP A 355 -14.51 -23.01 5.00
N TYR A 356 -13.86 -23.78 5.87
CA TYR A 356 -14.27 -25.11 6.28
C TYR A 356 -14.16 -25.25 7.80
N MET A 357 -14.70 -26.35 8.34
CA MET A 357 -14.60 -26.70 9.76
C MET A 357 -15.18 -25.64 10.70
N ASN A 358 -16.37 -25.12 10.37
CA ASN A 358 -17.00 -23.98 11.06
C ASN A 358 -16.06 -22.76 11.07
N GLU A 359 -15.70 -22.30 9.88
CA GLU A 359 -14.82 -21.14 9.65
C GLU A 359 -13.38 -21.25 10.17
N LYS A 360 -12.93 -22.40 10.69
CA LYS A 360 -11.58 -22.53 11.24
C LYS A 360 -10.48 -22.69 10.19
N LEU A 361 -10.77 -23.42 9.11
CA LEU A 361 -9.79 -23.69 8.06
C LEU A 361 -10.12 -22.82 6.85
N LYS A 362 -9.25 -21.87 6.50
CA LYS A 362 -9.49 -20.84 5.48
C LYS A 362 -8.43 -20.91 4.36
N PRO A 363 -8.66 -21.71 3.31
CA PRO A 363 -7.84 -21.66 2.10
C PRO A 363 -8.14 -20.39 1.29
N GLU A 364 -7.08 -19.77 0.79
CA GLU A 364 -7.14 -18.59 -0.07
C GLU A 364 -6.07 -18.68 -1.16
N MET A 365 -6.35 -18.11 -2.32
CA MET A 365 -5.38 -17.92 -3.39
C MET A 365 -5.60 -16.56 -4.03
N ILE A 366 -4.52 -15.79 -4.16
CA ILE A 366 -4.49 -14.58 -4.97
C ILE A 366 -3.59 -14.83 -6.18
N MET A 367 -4.06 -14.47 -7.37
CA MET A 367 -3.32 -14.53 -8.62
C MET A 367 -3.36 -13.17 -9.31
N LEU A 368 -2.19 -12.62 -9.64
CA LEU A 368 -2.03 -11.40 -10.42
C LEU A 368 -1.30 -11.74 -11.73
N VAL A 369 -1.88 -11.41 -12.87
CA VAL A 369 -1.28 -11.61 -14.19
C VAL A 369 -1.13 -10.26 -14.86
N ASN A 370 0.09 -9.90 -15.25
CA ASN A 370 0.34 -8.75 -16.10
C ASN A 370 0.11 -9.17 -17.56
N TRP A 371 -1.05 -8.85 -18.12
CA TRP A 371 -1.37 -9.20 -19.51
C TRP A 371 -0.50 -8.48 -20.54
N SER A 372 0.22 -7.43 -20.12
CA SER A 372 1.11 -6.66 -21.00
C SER A 372 2.40 -7.41 -21.31
N ASP A 373 2.96 -8.16 -20.36
CA ASP A 373 4.24 -8.88 -20.52
C ASP A 373 4.15 -10.38 -20.24
N GLY A 374 2.97 -10.88 -19.87
CA GLY A 374 2.68 -12.29 -19.61
C GLY A 374 3.21 -12.81 -18.28
N SER A 375 3.84 -11.97 -17.46
CA SER A 375 4.35 -12.38 -16.14
C SER A 375 3.22 -12.48 -15.11
N SER A 376 3.41 -13.28 -14.05
CA SER A 376 2.40 -13.46 -13.01
C SER A 376 2.98 -13.70 -11.62
N MET A 377 2.16 -13.45 -10.61
CA MET A 377 2.39 -13.80 -9.21
C MET A 377 1.19 -14.61 -8.70
N ILE A 378 1.45 -15.75 -8.05
CA ILE A 378 0.43 -16.65 -7.50
C ILE A 378 0.76 -16.93 -6.05
N ARG A 379 -0.21 -16.71 -5.16
CA ARG A 379 -0.03 -16.77 -3.71
C ARG A 379 -1.11 -17.63 -3.05
N PRO A 380 -1.02 -18.98 -3.11
CA PRO A 380 -1.89 -19.84 -2.33
C PRO A 380 -1.47 -19.82 -0.86
N LYS A 381 -2.44 -19.77 0.05
CA LYS A 381 -2.25 -19.89 1.48
C LYS A 381 -3.39 -20.64 2.14
N ILE A 382 -3.12 -21.23 3.29
CA ILE A 382 -4.11 -21.84 4.16
C ILE A 382 -3.91 -21.25 5.54
N ALA A 383 -4.97 -20.68 6.11
CA ALA A 383 -5.01 -20.26 7.50
C ALA A 383 -5.79 -21.26 8.35
N TYR A 384 -5.37 -21.44 9.59
CA TYR A 384 -6.09 -22.19 10.60
C TYR A 384 -6.25 -21.36 11.88
N GLU A 385 -7.49 -21.11 12.27
CA GLU A 385 -7.87 -20.35 13.47
C GLU A 385 -8.10 -21.33 14.62
N PHE A 386 -7.15 -21.36 15.58
CA PHE A 386 -7.29 -22.21 16.76
C PHE A 386 -8.38 -21.69 17.69
N ASN A 387 -8.43 -20.37 17.82
CA ASN A 387 -9.43 -19.57 18.53
C ASN A 387 -9.35 -18.11 18.03
N ASP A 388 -10.18 -17.22 18.60
CA ASP A 388 -10.28 -15.81 18.22
C ASP A 388 -8.96 -15.01 18.34
N GLN A 389 -7.97 -15.54 19.05
CA GLN A 389 -6.70 -14.87 19.31
C GLN A 389 -5.53 -15.50 18.57
N ILE A 390 -5.56 -16.79 18.22
CA ILE A 390 -4.40 -17.52 17.68
C ILE A 390 -4.72 -18.07 16.29
N THR A 391 -3.96 -17.60 15.31
CA THR A 391 -4.05 -18.04 13.92
C THR A 391 -2.69 -18.46 13.42
N THR A 392 -2.63 -19.57 12.67
CA THR A 392 -1.45 -19.94 11.90
C THR A 392 -1.74 -19.91 10.42
N ARG A 393 -0.74 -19.57 9.61
CA ARG A 393 -0.85 -19.56 8.15
C ARG A 393 0.32 -20.30 7.55
N LEU A 394 0.08 -21.03 6.45
CA LEU A 394 1.10 -21.61 5.61
C LEU A 394 0.81 -21.18 4.18
N GLY A 395 1.80 -20.66 3.47
CA GLY A 395 1.62 -20.18 2.12
C GLY A 395 2.86 -20.28 1.26
N VAL A 396 2.67 -20.02 -0.03
CA VAL A 396 3.73 -20.01 -1.03
C VAL A 396 3.57 -18.72 -1.84
N ASP A 397 4.69 -18.09 -2.19
CA ASP A 397 4.73 -17.00 -3.16
C ASP A 397 5.47 -17.51 -4.39
N LEU A 398 4.80 -17.52 -5.54
CA LEU A 398 5.33 -17.98 -6.83
C LEU A 398 5.32 -16.83 -7.83
N PHE A 399 6.43 -16.63 -8.52
CA PHE A 399 6.59 -15.64 -9.58
C PHE A 399 6.92 -16.34 -10.90
N THR A 400 6.35 -15.89 -12.00
CA THR A 400 6.64 -16.44 -13.33
C THR A 400 6.78 -15.35 -14.38
N GLY A 401 7.55 -15.64 -15.42
CA GLY A 401 7.73 -14.77 -16.59
C GLY A 401 9.20 -14.58 -16.95
N HIS A 402 9.47 -13.83 -18.01
CA HIS A 402 10.85 -13.50 -18.40
C HIS A 402 11.52 -12.62 -17.33
N ASN A 403 12.85 -12.70 -17.22
CA ASN A 403 13.62 -12.00 -16.18
C ASN A 403 13.54 -10.47 -16.23
N THR A 404 13.10 -9.86 -17.32
CA THR A 404 12.88 -8.41 -17.45
C THR A 404 11.40 -8.00 -17.30
N ALA A 405 10.50 -8.97 -17.13
CA ALA A 405 9.07 -8.74 -16.94
C ALA A 405 8.77 -8.33 -15.49
N PHE A 406 7.63 -7.68 -15.26
CA PHE A 406 7.29 -7.07 -13.96
C PHE A 406 7.34 -8.06 -12.80
N PHE A 407 6.71 -9.24 -12.93
CA PHE A 407 6.81 -10.30 -11.92
C PHE A 407 8.00 -11.24 -12.18
N GLY A 408 8.30 -11.53 -13.45
CA GLY A 408 9.34 -12.50 -13.83
C GLY A 408 10.76 -12.13 -13.39
N GLN A 409 11.02 -10.85 -13.10
CA GLN A 409 12.27 -10.44 -12.47
C GLN A 409 12.50 -11.05 -11.07
N PHE A 410 11.44 -11.57 -10.44
CA PHE A 410 11.45 -12.23 -9.13
C PHE A 410 11.20 -13.75 -9.22
N ASP A 411 11.22 -14.36 -10.41
CA ASP A 411 11.07 -15.82 -10.63
C ASP A 411 12.10 -16.67 -9.86
N GLN A 412 13.22 -16.06 -9.48
CA GLN A 412 14.27 -16.68 -8.65
C GLN A 412 14.11 -16.40 -7.14
N ASN A 413 12.96 -15.89 -6.72
CA ASN A 413 12.62 -15.56 -5.33
C ASN A 413 11.34 -16.26 -4.84
N ASP A 414 10.93 -17.35 -5.47
CA ASP A 414 9.81 -18.15 -4.97
C ASP A 414 10.12 -18.60 -3.56
N ARG A 415 9.13 -18.53 -2.67
CA ARG A 415 9.31 -18.85 -1.25
C ARG A 415 8.11 -19.58 -0.67
N ILE A 416 8.38 -20.42 0.32
CA ILE A 416 7.37 -20.94 1.24
C ILE A 416 7.46 -20.15 2.54
N TYR A 417 6.34 -19.86 3.17
CA TYR A 417 6.31 -19.15 4.44
C TYR A 417 5.29 -19.74 5.41
N SER A 418 5.56 -19.56 6.70
CA SER A 418 4.67 -19.88 7.79
C SER A 418 4.52 -18.69 8.73
N GLU A 419 3.30 -18.47 9.22
CA GLU A 419 2.99 -17.44 10.20
C GLU A 419 2.35 -18.04 11.44
N LEU A 420 2.66 -17.46 12.59
CA LEU A 420 1.94 -17.63 13.84
C LEU A 420 1.61 -16.24 14.39
N GLU A 421 0.32 -15.97 14.56
CA GLU A 421 -0.21 -14.68 14.96
C GLU A 421 -1.02 -14.82 16.24
N TYR A 422 -0.75 -13.94 17.20
CA TYR A 422 -1.53 -13.74 18.41
C TYR A 422 -2.12 -12.33 18.45
N SER A 423 -3.44 -12.22 18.56
CA SER A 423 -4.20 -10.96 18.62
C SER A 423 -4.78 -10.74 20.01
N PHE A 424 -4.77 -9.49 20.49
CA PHE A 424 -5.25 -9.12 21.83
C PHE A 424 -6.01 -7.80 21.90
#